data_AF-A0A852U2R9-F1
#
_entry.id   AF-A0A852U2R9-F1
#
_cell.length_a   1.000
_cell.length_b   1.000
_cell.length_c   1.000
_cell.angle_alpha   90.00
_cell.angle_beta   90.00
_cell.angle_gamma   90.00
#
_symmetry.space_group_name_H-M   'P 1'
#
loop_
_entity.id
_entity.type
_entity.pdbx_description
1 polymer ?
#
loop_
_entity_poly.entity_id
_entity_poly.type
_entity_poly.pdbx_seq_one_letter_code
_entity_poly.pdbx_strand_id
1 'polypeptide(L)'
;MTSGSRAAAFAAVLAAVPGALLPSSAALAAQVDQGKAEFYAERLAEDPVHVSDHLAGRYDREGTAEELRGTLARLDVPVHALVLPVAVSDPVDESLLAAVHDRLGEDGLYLLFPASGAGVSGTAHGVDVPLEAALDATRFSGDLDYDAPVAEVAAHFVDAALAEDPEASAESAREEIGRNGEESEEGEEGPDAGFLTEFLGGDLDPARPVGRENIGFVTGTALGAAVTGALVVFVRRRTRARPAAPGRRPGGVRPRRRT
;
A
#
# COMPACT_ATOMS: atom_id res chain seq x y z
N MET A 1 23.02 -37.37 -64.77
CA MET A 1 23.18 -36.26 -63.83
C MET A 1 21.82 -36.09 -63.14
N THR A 2 21.37 -36.86 -62.12
CA THR A 2 22.01 -37.36 -60.88
C THR A 2 22.84 -36.25 -60.21
N SER A 3 22.68 -35.85 -58.95
CA SER A 3 22.20 -36.49 -57.72
C SER A 3 22.01 -35.37 -56.67
N GLY A 4 21.01 -35.43 -55.79
CA GLY A 4 21.25 -35.64 -54.34
C GLY A 4 20.63 -34.49 -53.53
N SER A 5 20.06 -34.62 -52.34
CA SER A 5 20.02 -35.74 -51.39
C SER A 5 18.78 -35.61 -50.50
N ARG A 6 18.20 -36.76 -50.15
CA ARG A 6 17.26 -36.96 -49.04
C ARG A 6 18.05 -37.05 -47.73
N ALA A 7 17.60 -36.38 -46.66
CA ALA A 7 17.88 -36.65 -45.24
C ALA A 7 17.26 -35.49 -44.42
N ALA A 8 16.60 -35.64 -43.29
CA ALA A 8 16.36 -36.78 -42.41
C ALA A 8 15.07 -36.52 -41.61
N ALA A 9 14.42 -37.61 -41.23
CA ALA A 9 13.35 -37.66 -40.25
C ALA A 9 13.89 -37.53 -38.81
N PHE A 10 12.94 -37.43 -37.86
CA PHE A 10 13.05 -37.54 -36.41
C PHE A 10 13.68 -36.36 -35.64
N ALA A 11 12.85 -35.67 -34.86
CA ALA A 11 13.04 -35.63 -33.40
C ALA A 11 11.82 -35.06 -32.65
N ALA A 12 11.28 -35.94 -31.80
CA ALA A 12 10.69 -35.66 -30.49
C ALA A 12 9.55 -34.63 -30.40
N VAL A 13 8.34 -35.18 -30.33
CA VAL A 13 7.26 -34.76 -29.44
C VAL A 13 7.87 -34.36 -28.08
N LEU A 14 8.05 -33.07 -27.85
CA LEU A 14 8.40 -32.54 -26.54
C LEU A 14 7.09 -32.39 -25.77
N ALA A 15 6.80 -33.41 -24.97
CA ALA A 15 5.98 -33.41 -23.77
C ALA A 15 5.04 -32.21 -23.60
N ALA A 16 3.83 -32.32 -24.15
CA ALA A 16 2.67 -31.66 -23.57
C ALA A 16 2.40 -32.33 -22.23
N VAL A 17 3.11 -31.90 -21.18
CA VAL A 17 2.69 -32.17 -19.80
C VAL A 17 1.38 -31.39 -19.62
N PRO A 18 0.24 -32.05 -19.31
CA PRO A 18 -0.95 -31.31 -18.95
C PRO A 18 -0.71 -30.67 -17.57
N GLY A 19 -0.21 -29.42 -17.56
CA GLY A 19 -0.04 -28.60 -16.37
C GLY A 19 -1.36 -28.08 -15.79
N ALA A 20 -2.45 -28.86 -15.93
CA ALA A 20 -3.83 -28.40 -15.71
C ALA A 20 -4.44 -28.86 -14.38
N LEU A 21 -3.62 -29.15 -13.36
CA LEU A 21 -4.13 -29.60 -12.06
C LEU A 21 -3.60 -28.84 -10.85
N LEU A 22 -2.74 -27.83 -11.05
CA LEU A 22 -2.38 -26.92 -9.97
C LEU A 22 -3.22 -25.65 -10.10
N PRO A 23 -3.99 -25.27 -9.07
CA PRO A 23 -4.71 -24.00 -9.09
C PRO A 23 -3.71 -22.86 -9.31
N SER A 24 -4.09 -21.90 -10.16
CA SER A 24 -3.32 -20.66 -10.31
C SER A 24 -3.17 -19.99 -8.95
N SER A 25 -2.06 -19.26 -8.73
CA SER A 25 -1.85 -18.45 -7.52
C SER A 25 -3.03 -17.52 -7.25
N ALA A 26 -3.70 -17.02 -8.28
CA ALA A 26 -4.92 -16.21 -8.15
C ALA A 26 -6.11 -17.03 -7.63
N ALA A 27 -6.28 -18.28 -8.06
CA ALA A 27 -7.33 -19.17 -7.58
C ALA A 27 -7.07 -19.66 -6.15
N LEU A 28 -5.81 -19.77 -5.76
CA LEU A 28 -5.43 -20.07 -4.38
C LEU A 28 -5.69 -18.87 -3.46
N ALA A 29 -5.32 -17.67 -3.90
CA ALA A 29 -5.61 -16.41 -3.18
C ALA A 29 -7.13 -16.23 -2.98
N ALA A 30 -7.91 -16.38 -4.05
CA ALA A 30 -9.36 -16.29 -3.97
C ALA A 30 -9.98 -17.33 -3.02
N GLN A 31 -9.45 -18.57 -2.98
CA GLN A 31 -9.91 -19.59 -2.02
C GLN A 31 -9.54 -19.24 -0.57
N VAL A 32 -8.35 -18.69 -0.34
CA VAL A 32 -7.93 -18.22 0.99
C VAL A 32 -8.84 -17.09 1.46
N ASP A 33 -9.16 -16.12 0.60
CA ASP A 33 -10.05 -15.02 0.95
C ASP A 33 -11.50 -15.48 1.14
N GLN A 34 -11.96 -16.45 0.34
CA GLN A 34 -13.25 -17.11 0.58
C GLN A 34 -13.32 -17.82 1.94
N GLY A 35 -12.25 -18.50 2.35
CA GLY A 35 -12.17 -19.16 3.66
C GLY A 35 -12.12 -18.17 4.83
N LYS A 36 -11.44 -17.03 4.66
CA LYS A 36 -11.46 -15.93 5.64
C LYS A 36 -12.85 -15.32 5.78
N ALA A 37 -13.52 -15.04 4.67
CA ALA A 37 -14.85 -14.45 4.68
C ALA A 37 -15.87 -15.38 5.36
N GLU A 38 -15.77 -16.70 5.13
CA GLU A 38 -16.60 -17.69 5.83
C GLU A 38 -16.34 -17.69 7.33
N PHE A 39 -15.07 -17.72 7.74
CA PHE A 39 -14.70 -17.64 9.15
C PHE A 39 -15.24 -16.37 9.83
N TYR A 40 -15.09 -15.20 9.21
CA TYR A 40 -15.57 -13.95 9.81
C TYR A 40 -17.08 -13.82 9.79
N ALA A 41 -17.77 -14.32 8.76
CA ALA A 41 -19.23 -14.36 8.74
C ALA A 41 -19.78 -15.23 9.88
N GLU A 42 -19.18 -16.40 10.14
CA GLU A 42 -19.55 -17.23 11.30
C GLU A 42 -19.34 -16.50 12.63
N ARG A 43 -18.21 -15.78 12.79
CA ARG A 43 -17.96 -14.99 14.00
C ARG A 43 -18.96 -13.86 14.18
N LEU A 44 -19.29 -13.15 13.10
CA LEU A 44 -20.23 -12.03 13.13
C LEU A 44 -21.68 -12.47 13.32
N ALA A 45 -22.03 -13.69 12.93
CA ALA A 45 -23.32 -14.29 13.24
C ALA A 45 -23.49 -14.61 14.73
N GLU A 46 -22.38 -14.88 15.45
CA GLU A 46 -22.39 -15.09 16.90
C GLU A 46 -22.35 -13.77 17.67
N ASP A 47 -21.51 -12.83 17.23
CA ASP A 47 -21.32 -11.52 17.86
C ASP A 47 -21.00 -10.47 16.79
N PRO A 48 -21.80 -9.39 16.66
CA PRO A 48 -21.62 -8.39 15.61
C PRO A 48 -20.29 -7.63 15.70
N VAL A 49 -19.52 -7.76 16.79
CA VAL A 49 -18.18 -7.19 16.89
C VAL A 49 -17.17 -8.30 17.19
N HIS A 50 -16.27 -8.56 16.24
CA HIS A 50 -15.21 -9.55 16.37
C HIS A 50 -13.82 -8.89 16.43
N VAL A 51 -13.14 -9.07 17.56
CA VAL A 51 -11.74 -8.68 17.73
C VAL A 51 -10.84 -9.92 17.60
N SER A 52 -9.95 -9.91 16.62
CA SER A 52 -9.11 -11.06 16.28
C SER A 52 -8.31 -11.59 17.47
N ASP A 53 -8.27 -12.92 17.62
CA ASP A 53 -7.44 -13.61 18.62
C ASP A 53 -5.95 -13.27 18.47
N HIS A 54 -5.51 -12.88 17.28
CA HIS A 54 -4.12 -12.51 17.00
C HIS A 54 -3.67 -11.23 17.72
N LEU A 55 -4.63 -10.45 18.25
CA LEU A 55 -4.38 -9.24 19.03
C LEU A 55 -4.22 -9.53 20.53
N ALA A 56 -4.41 -10.79 20.95
CA ALA A 56 -4.28 -11.19 22.34
C ALA A 56 -2.89 -10.87 22.89
N GLY A 57 -2.86 -10.35 24.12
CA GLY A 57 -1.64 -9.99 24.85
C GLY A 57 -1.19 -8.54 24.67
N ARG A 58 -1.52 -7.90 23.55
CA ARG A 58 -1.33 -6.44 23.35
C ARG A 58 -2.62 -5.66 23.54
N TYR A 59 -3.76 -6.26 23.20
CA TYR A 59 -5.08 -5.64 23.32
C TYR A 59 -5.96 -6.36 24.34
N ASP A 60 -6.74 -5.60 25.11
CA ASP A 60 -7.90 -6.11 25.84
C ASP A 60 -9.04 -6.31 24.84
N ARG A 61 -9.19 -7.54 24.35
CA ARG A 61 -10.13 -7.85 23.27
C ARG A 61 -11.59 -7.70 23.69
N GLU A 62 -11.90 -8.09 24.92
CA GLU A 62 -13.26 -8.04 25.44
C GLU A 62 -13.66 -6.59 25.73
N GLY A 63 -12.78 -5.82 26.39
CA GLY A 63 -13.00 -4.40 26.61
C GLY A 63 -13.10 -3.60 25.31
N THR A 64 -12.22 -3.87 24.33
CA THR A 64 -12.28 -3.20 23.01
C THR A 64 -13.59 -3.52 22.29
N ALA A 65 -14.03 -4.78 22.32
CA ALA A 65 -15.28 -5.17 21.69
C ALA A 65 -16.50 -4.54 22.37
N GLU A 66 -16.50 -4.45 23.71
CA GLU A 66 -17.56 -3.78 24.48
C GLU A 66 -17.64 -2.29 24.15
N GLU A 67 -16.49 -1.60 24.11
CA GLU A 67 -16.41 -0.19 23.76
C GLU A 67 -16.89 0.08 22.32
N LEU A 68 -16.45 -0.74 21.37
CA LEU A 68 -16.93 -0.67 19.98
C LEU A 68 -18.44 -0.87 19.88
N ARG A 69 -19.01 -1.85 20.59
CA ARG A 69 -20.47 -2.04 20.60
C ARG A 69 -21.19 -0.81 21.13
N GLY A 70 -20.69 -0.21 22.22
CA GLY A 70 -21.27 1.01 22.79
C GLY A 70 -21.23 2.18 21.81
N THR A 71 -20.10 2.38 21.13
CA THR A 71 -19.91 3.45 20.16
C THR A 71 -20.74 3.25 18.91
N LEU A 72 -20.69 2.06 18.30
CA LEU A 72 -21.37 1.74 17.04
C LEU A 72 -22.90 1.66 17.21
N ALA A 73 -23.40 1.31 18.40
CA ALA A 73 -24.83 1.31 18.69
C ALA A 73 -25.50 2.69 18.61
N ARG A 74 -24.72 3.77 18.49
CA ARG A 74 -25.22 5.12 18.21
C ARG A 74 -25.70 5.27 16.76
N LEU A 75 -25.23 4.42 15.85
CA LEU A 75 -25.75 4.33 14.50
C LEU A 75 -27.05 3.55 14.58
N ASP A 76 -28.17 4.15 14.15
CA ASP A 76 -29.51 3.53 14.17
C ASP A 76 -29.69 2.41 13.11
N VAL A 77 -28.61 1.72 12.75
CA VAL A 77 -28.56 0.63 11.75
C VAL A 77 -27.80 -0.57 12.32
N PRO A 78 -28.02 -1.80 11.83
CA PRO A 78 -27.17 -2.95 12.17
C PRO A 78 -25.72 -2.68 11.75
N VAL A 79 -24.76 -2.92 12.66
CA VAL A 79 -23.34 -2.75 12.37
C VAL A 79 -22.59 -4.03 12.71
N HIS A 80 -21.77 -4.50 11.78
CA HIS A 80 -20.90 -5.66 11.93
C HIS A 80 -19.45 -5.22 11.78
N ALA A 81 -18.64 -5.34 12.84
CA ALA A 81 -17.29 -4.80 12.89
C ALA A 81 -16.22 -5.89 13.11
N LEU A 82 -15.15 -5.80 12.33
CA LEU A 82 -13.96 -6.65 12.45
C LEU A 82 -12.76 -5.82 12.89
N VAL A 83 -12.01 -6.30 13.90
CA VAL A 83 -10.72 -5.71 14.28
C VAL A 83 -9.60 -6.70 14.00
N LEU A 84 -8.75 -6.40 13.02
CA LEU A 84 -7.79 -7.33 12.45
C LEU A 84 -6.34 -6.81 12.53
N PRO A 85 -5.32 -7.69 12.66
CA PRO A 85 -3.90 -7.30 12.65
C PRO A 85 -3.40 -7.04 11.21
N VAL A 86 -4.11 -6.22 10.44
CA VAL A 86 -3.75 -5.83 9.07
C VAL A 86 -3.69 -4.31 9.00
N ALA A 87 -2.87 -3.78 8.09
CA ALA A 87 -2.98 -2.37 7.71
C ALA A 87 -4.14 -2.22 6.72
N VAL A 88 -4.82 -1.08 6.74
CA VAL A 88 -5.85 -0.75 5.74
C VAL A 88 -5.25 -0.83 4.35
N SER A 89 -5.96 -1.49 3.45
CA SER A 89 -5.57 -1.67 2.05
C SER A 89 -6.81 -1.71 1.17
N ASP A 90 -7.53 -0.59 1.07
CA ASP A 90 -8.58 -0.42 0.05
C ASP A 90 -7.97 -0.67 -1.35
N PRO A 91 -8.58 -1.50 -2.23
CA PRO A 91 -9.94 -2.10 -2.17
C PRO A 91 -9.99 -3.54 -1.63
N VAL A 92 -8.89 -4.09 -1.12
CA VAL A 92 -8.83 -5.47 -0.62
C VAL A 92 -9.78 -5.67 0.56
N ASP A 93 -9.86 -4.69 1.45
CA ASP A 93 -10.70 -4.74 2.65
C ASP A 93 -12.19 -4.72 2.30
N GLU A 94 -12.62 -3.85 1.37
CA GLU A 94 -13.99 -3.83 0.86
C GLU A 94 -14.39 -5.16 0.22
N SER A 95 -13.48 -5.81 -0.51
CA SER A 95 -13.75 -7.11 -1.13
C SER A 95 -13.97 -8.23 -0.10
N LEU A 96 -13.26 -8.17 1.03
CA LEU A 96 -13.47 -9.07 2.16
C LEU A 96 -14.84 -8.80 2.82
N LEU A 97 -15.15 -7.54 3.10
CA LEU A 97 -16.42 -7.15 3.74
C LEU A 97 -17.63 -7.51 2.87
N ALA A 98 -17.57 -7.29 1.56
CA ALA A 98 -18.61 -7.74 0.63
C ALA A 98 -18.77 -9.27 0.65
N ALA A 99 -17.67 -10.04 0.66
CA ALA A 99 -17.73 -11.49 0.73
C ALA A 99 -18.25 -12.02 2.08
N VAL A 100 -18.04 -11.27 3.17
CA VAL A 100 -18.61 -11.55 4.50
C VAL A 100 -20.11 -11.28 4.47
N HIS A 101 -20.54 -10.13 3.96
CA HIS A 101 -21.96 -9.80 3.78
C HIS A 101 -22.68 -10.86 2.94
N ASP A 102 -22.12 -11.28 1.80
CA ASP A 102 -22.72 -12.30 0.93
C ASP A 102 -22.98 -13.64 1.65
N ARG A 103 -22.23 -13.92 2.72
CA ARG A 103 -22.41 -15.12 3.55
C ARG A 103 -23.28 -14.92 4.77
N LEU A 104 -23.18 -13.77 5.43
CA LEU A 104 -24.01 -13.45 6.58
C LEU A 104 -25.46 -13.19 6.15
N GLY A 105 -25.64 -12.50 5.01
CA GLY A 105 -26.93 -12.25 4.36
C GLY A 105 -27.82 -11.27 5.12
N GLU A 106 -27.23 -10.39 5.93
CA GLU A 106 -27.94 -9.39 6.72
C GLU A 106 -27.70 -7.98 6.16
N ASP A 107 -28.74 -7.16 6.08
CA ASP A 107 -28.57 -5.75 5.78
C ASP A 107 -27.87 -5.05 6.96
N GLY A 108 -26.91 -4.18 6.68
CA GLY A 108 -26.12 -3.51 7.70
C GLY A 108 -24.88 -2.78 7.17
N LEU A 109 -24.19 -2.17 8.12
CA LEU A 109 -22.90 -1.52 7.92
C LEU A 109 -21.80 -2.49 8.33
N TYR A 110 -20.93 -2.86 7.39
CA TYR A 110 -19.81 -3.76 7.64
C TYR A 110 -18.53 -2.92 7.72
N LEU A 111 -17.83 -2.98 8.85
CA LEU A 111 -16.64 -2.17 9.13
C LEU A 111 -15.43 -3.05 9.40
N LEU A 112 -14.26 -2.64 8.89
CA LEU A 112 -12.97 -3.22 9.21
C LEU A 112 -12.08 -2.15 9.83
N PHE A 113 -11.67 -2.41 11.07
CA PHE A 113 -10.68 -1.63 11.78
C PHE A 113 -9.33 -2.37 11.77
N PRO A 114 -8.26 -1.75 11.27
CA PRO A 114 -6.93 -2.26 11.48
C PRO A 114 -6.57 -2.09 12.97
N ALA A 115 -5.83 -3.03 13.54
CA ALA A 115 -5.31 -2.89 14.90
C ALA A 115 -4.11 -1.92 14.99
N SER A 116 -3.70 -1.35 13.86
CA SER A 116 -2.61 -0.39 13.74
C SER A 116 -2.97 0.66 12.68
N GLY A 117 -2.80 1.93 12.99
CA GLY A 117 -3.17 3.03 12.12
C GLY A 117 -4.54 3.64 12.46
N ALA A 118 -4.71 4.92 12.12
CA ALA A 118 -5.94 5.70 12.30
C ALA A 118 -6.99 5.48 11.18
N GLY A 119 -7.11 4.24 10.68
CA GLY A 119 -7.93 3.95 9.50
C GLY A 119 -9.18 3.12 9.80
N VAL A 120 -10.15 3.18 8.90
CA VAL A 120 -11.32 2.29 8.86
C VAL A 120 -11.72 2.10 7.40
N SER A 121 -12.13 0.89 7.04
CA SER A 121 -12.78 0.58 5.76
C SER A 121 -14.20 0.10 6.03
N GLY A 122 -15.12 0.31 5.08
CA GLY A 122 -16.49 -0.14 5.26
C GLY A 122 -17.26 -0.39 3.98
N THR A 123 -18.33 -1.18 4.08
CA THR A 123 -19.35 -1.34 3.04
C THR A 123 -20.74 -1.25 3.66
N ALA A 124 -21.68 -0.61 2.96
CA ALA A 124 -23.07 -0.48 3.39
C ALA A 124 -23.98 -1.33 2.50
N HIS A 125 -24.81 -2.16 3.12
CA HIS A 125 -25.74 -3.05 2.41
C HIS A 125 -27.15 -2.86 2.97
N GLY A 126 -28.10 -2.44 2.13
CA GLY A 126 -29.50 -2.27 2.54
C GLY A 126 -29.78 -1.15 3.54
N VAL A 127 -28.77 -0.35 3.89
CA VAL A 127 -28.85 0.76 4.84
C VAL A 127 -28.42 2.07 4.20
N ASP A 128 -28.99 3.18 4.66
CA ASP A 128 -28.66 4.54 4.22
C ASP A 128 -27.80 5.22 5.28
N VAL A 129 -26.49 5.13 5.10
CA VAL A 129 -25.48 5.76 5.96
C VAL A 129 -24.56 6.55 5.03
N PRO A 130 -24.14 7.77 5.39
CA PRO A 130 -23.18 8.56 4.61
C PRO A 130 -21.76 7.97 4.72
N LEU A 131 -21.60 6.72 4.29
CA LEU A 131 -20.40 5.90 4.52
C LEU A 131 -19.14 6.56 3.94
N GLU A 132 -19.14 6.91 2.66
CA GLU A 132 -17.98 7.51 2.01
C GLU A 132 -17.55 8.83 2.69
N ALA A 133 -18.51 9.66 3.08
CA ALA A 133 -18.23 10.89 3.78
C ALA A 133 -17.64 10.64 5.17
N ALA A 134 -18.19 9.68 5.93
CA ALA A 134 -17.68 9.30 7.23
C ALA A 134 -16.28 8.65 7.16
N LEU A 135 -16.03 7.79 6.17
CA LEU A 135 -14.72 7.20 5.90
C LEU A 135 -13.70 8.30 5.59
N ASP A 136 -14.03 9.24 4.70
CA ASP A 136 -13.12 10.32 4.33
C ASP A 136 -12.89 11.29 5.49
N ALA A 137 -13.93 11.70 6.21
CA ALA A 137 -13.78 12.55 7.39
C ALA A 137 -12.88 11.91 8.46
N THR A 138 -12.95 10.59 8.63
CA THR A 138 -12.09 9.86 9.57
C THR A 138 -10.66 9.75 9.04
N ARG A 139 -10.51 9.36 7.77
CA ARG A 139 -9.21 9.14 7.11
C ARG A 139 -8.36 10.40 7.05
N PHE A 140 -8.99 11.55 6.86
CA PHE A 140 -8.33 12.84 6.74
C PHE A 140 -8.42 13.69 8.01
N SER A 141 -8.85 13.12 9.13
CA SER A 141 -8.89 13.84 10.40
C SER A 141 -7.48 14.16 10.88
N GLY A 142 -7.23 15.43 11.23
CA GLY A 142 -6.02 15.85 11.92
C GLY A 142 -6.02 15.51 13.42
N ASP A 143 -7.18 15.14 13.97
CA ASP A 143 -7.35 14.87 15.40
C ASP A 143 -6.94 13.45 15.79
N LEU A 144 -6.84 12.52 14.83
CA LEU A 144 -6.47 11.13 15.08
C LEU A 144 -4.96 10.93 14.94
N ASP A 145 -4.32 10.62 16.06
CA ASP A 145 -2.93 10.13 16.05
C ASP A 145 -2.83 8.81 15.27
N TYR A 146 -1.69 8.58 14.61
CA TYR A 146 -1.46 7.34 13.86
C TYR A 146 -1.64 6.07 14.70
N ASP A 147 -1.32 6.14 16.00
CA ASP A 147 -1.47 5.04 16.96
C ASP A 147 -2.78 5.15 17.78
N ALA A 148 -3.78 5.91 17.30
CA ALA A 148 -5.06 6.07 17.96
C ALA A 148 -5.71 4.71 18.26
N PRO A 149 -6.27 4.50 19.47
CA PRO A 149 -7.05 3.31 19.78
C PRO A 149 -8.20 3.10 18.80
N VAL A 150 -8.48 1.85 18.47
CA VAL A 150 -9.57 1.48 17.55
C VAL A 150 -10.92 2.07 17.97
N ALA A 151 -11.19 2.14 19.27
CA ALA A 151 -12.42 2.73 19.79
C ALA A 151 -12.53 4.24 19.52
N GLU A 152 -11.40 4.96 19.52
CA GLU A 152 -11.34 6.39 19.20
C GLU A 152 -11.59 6.63 17.71
N VAL A 153 -10.97 5.81 16.85
CA VAL A 153 -11.24 5.82 15.40
C VAL A 153 -12.72 5.54 15.12
N ALA A 154 -13.31 4.55 15.81
CA ALA A 154 -14.73 4.24 15.68
C ALA A 154 -15.63 5.39 16.16
N ALA A 155 -15.27 6.07 17.25
CA ALA A 155 -16.03 7.22 17.75
C ALA A 155 -16.01 8.36 16.73
N HIS A 156 -14.83 8.65 16.17
CA HIS A 156 -14.69 9.66 15.13
C HIS A 156 -15.49 9.33 13.87
N PHE A 157 -15.47 8.07 13.44
CA PHE A 157 -16.29 7.60 12.32
C PHE A 157 -17.78 7.77 12.59
N VAL A 158 -18.26 7.38 13.78
CA VAL A 158 -19.66 7.53 14.15
C VAL A 158 -20.06 9.00 14.23
N ASP A 159 -19.22 9.86 14.80
CA ASP A 159 -19.48 11.29 14.88
C ASP A 159 -19.58 11.92 13.49
N ALA A 160 -18.69 11.54 12.56
CA ALA A 160 -18.77 11.97 11.17
C ALA A 160 -20.03 11.46 10.44
N ALA A 161 -20.41 10.20 10.67
CA ALA A 161 -21.60 9.62 10.08
C ALA A 161 -22.91 10.24 10.61
N LEU A 162 -22.90 10.76 11.83
CA LEU A 162 -24.03 11.42 12.49
C LEU A 162 -24.01 12.95 12.37
N ALA A 163 -23.02 13.51 11.67
CA ALA A 163 -22.92 14.95 11.48
C ALA A 163 -24.17 15.51 10.76
N GLU A 164 -24.51 16.77 11.03
CA GLU A 164 -25.61 17.45 10.33
C GLU A 164 -25.35 17.55 8.80
N ASP A 165 -24.07 17.65 8.42
CA ASP A 165 -23.59 17.67 7.04
C ASP A 165 -22.29 16.83 6.93
N PRO A 166 -22.42 15.50 6.72
CA PRO A 166 -21.29 14.59 6.61
C PRO A 166 -20.33 14.96 5.47
N GLU A 167 -20.86 15.42 4.34
CA GLU A 167 -20.09 15.80 3.17
C GLU A 167 -19.22 17.03 3.45
N ALA A 168 -19.77 18.06 4.09
CA ALA A 168 -19.00 19.24 4.50
C ALA A 168 -17.93 18.89 5.54
N SER A 169 -18.22 17.95 6.45
CA SER A 169 -17.22 17.44 7.40
C SER A 169 -16.07 16.75 6.68
N ALA A 170 -16.37 15.91 5.69
CA ALA A 170 -15.35 15.23 4.88
C ALA A 170 -14.53 16.21 4.05
N GLU A 171 -15.15 17.24 3.48
CA GLU A 171 -14.45 18.31 2.75
C GLU A 171 -13.51 19.10 3.67
N SER A 172 -13.99 19.49 4.86
CA SER A 172 -13.19 20.22 5.85
C SER A 172 -11.96 19.42 6.30
N ALA A 173 -12.12 18.11 6.55
CA ALA A 173 -11.00 17.23 6.91
C ALA A 173 -9.95 17.15 5.78
N ARG A 174 -10.38 17.02 4.52
CA ARG A 174 -9.47 17.04 3.37
C ARG A 174 -8.71 18.37 3.23
N GLU A 175 -9.39 19.49 3.45
CA GLU A 175 -8.78 20.82 3.39
C GLU A 175 -7.74 21.04 4.49
N GLU A 176 -8.00 20.52 5.70
CA GLU A 176 -7.07 20.63 6.82
C GLU A 176 -5.73 19.96 6.53
N ILE A 177 -5.76 18.73 6.01
CA ILE A 177 -4.54 18.04 5.59
C ILE A 177 -3.88 18.76 4.41
N GLY A 178 -4.65 19.29 3.45
CA GLY A 178 -4.12 20.11 2.36
C GLY A 178 -3.34 21.32 2.88
N ARG A 179 -3.90 22.04 3.85
CA ARG A 179 -3.28 23.21 4.48
C ARG A 179 -2.01 22.86 5.27
N ASN A 180 -2.03 21.76 6.03
CA ASN A 180 -0.86 21.27 6.76
C ASN A 180 0.25 20.77 5.81
N GLY A 181 -0.13 20.23 4.64
CA GLY A 181 0.79 19.86 3.56
C GLY A 181 1.43 21.07 2.89
N GLU A 182 0.65 22.12 2.60
CA GLU A 182 1.14 23.36 1.97
C GLU A 182 2.04 24.19 2.92
N GLU A 183 1.75 24.22 4.23
CA GLU A 183 2.64 24.83 5.23
C GLU A 183 3.99 24.08 5.36
N SER A 184 4.05 22.81 4.92
CA SER A 184 5.29 22.04 4.84
C SER A 184 6.08 22.28 3.53
N GLU A 185 5.44 22.81 2.48
CA GLU A 185 6.07 23.09 1.18
C GLU A 185 6.68 24.51 1.08
N GLU A 186 6.30 25.47 1.94
CA GLU A 186 6.98 26.78 2.00
C GLU A 186 8.38 26.73 2.66
N GLY A 187 8.85 25.54 3.06
CA GLY A 187 10.16 25.28 3.65
C GLY A 187 11.16 24.50 2.78
N GLU A 188 10.87 24.20 1.50
CA GLU A 188 11.81 23.48 0.63
C GLU A 188 12.95 24.38 0.11
N GLU A 189 13.81 24.86 1.01
CA GLU A 189 15.23 25.01 0.68
C GLU A 189 15.86 23.61 0.73
N GLY A 190 16.44 23.17 -0.39
CA GLY A 190 16.96 21.80 -0.59
C GLY A 190 17.89 21.30 0.53
N PRO A 191 18.20 19.99 0.56
CA PRO A 191 18.64 19.25 1.75
C PRO A 191 19.71 20.01 2.52
N ASP A 192 19.29 20.65 3.61
CA ASP A 192 20.18 21.41 4.46
C ASP A 192 20.92 20.47 5.42
N ALA A 193 21.89 21.02 6.14
CA ALA A 193 22.68 20.25 7.08
C ALA A 193 21.82 19.66 8.23
N GLY A 194 20.62 20.20 8.48
CA GLY A 194 19.69 19.75 9.51
C GLY A 194 19.19 18.34 9.24
N PHE A 195 18.70 18.08 8.02
CA PHE A 195 18.20 16.76 7.59
C PHE A 195 19.23 15.64 7.79
N LEU A 196 20.49 15.87 7.39
CA LEU A 196 21.56 14.87 7.60
C LEU A 196 21.90 14.66 9.07
N THR A 197 21.77 15.70 9.90
CA THR A 197 22.08 15.61 11.33
C THR A 197 20.98 14.87 12.10
N GLU A 198 19.73 15.08 11.74
CA GLU A 198 18.57 14.38 12.31
C GLU A 198 18.52 12.91 11.88
N PHE A 199 18.73 12.63 10.59
CA PHE A 199 18.78 11.27 10.08
C PHE A 199 19.97 10.46 10.64
N LEU A 200 21.17 11.08 10.75
CA LEU A 200 22.36 10.40 11.28
C LEU A 200 22.39 10.32 12.81
N GLY A 201 21.71 11.24 13.50
CA GLY A 201 21.74 11.37 14.97
C GLY A 201 20.53 10.76 15.70
N GLY A 202 19.34 10.74 15.07
CA GLY A 202 18.09 10.29 15.68
C GLY A 202 17.61 8.93 15.18
N ASP A 203 17.63 8.72 13.87
CA ASP A 203 17.03 7.52 13.22
C ASP A 203 17.97 6.32 13.11
N LEU A 204 19.26 6.49 13.40
CA LEU A 204 20.26 5.43 13.42
C LEU A 204 20.67 5.00 14.84
N ASP A 205 20.01 5.52 15.89
CA ASP A 205 20.30 5.14 17.27
C ASP A 205 19.86 3.68 17.55
N PRO A 206 20.80 2.74 17.79
CA PRO A 206 20.47 1.33 18.03
C PRO A 206 19.74 1.08 19.35
N ALA A 207 19.61 2.09 20.22
CA ALA A 207 18.87 2.03 21.47
C ALA A 207 17.36 2.26 21.31
N ARG A 208 16.89 2.75 20.15
CA ARG A 208 15.46 2.93 19.85
C ARG A 208 14.91 1.78 18.98
N PRO A 209 13.62 1.40 19.13
CA PRO A 209 12.99 0.34 18.35
C PRO A 209 13.09 0.56 16.83
N VAL A 210 12.88 1.80 16.38
CA VAL A 210 12.87 2.21 14.96
C VAL A 210 14.26 2.18 14.32
N GLY A 211 15.32 2.42 15.10
CA GLY A 211 16.70 2.49 14.58
C GLY A 211 17.25 1.15 14.12
N ARG A 212 16.77 0.03 14.67
CA ARG A 212 17.30 -1.31 14.33
C ARG A 212 16.80 -1.81 12.97
N GLU A 213 15.61 -1.40 12.54
CA GLU A 213 15.06 -1.72 11.21
C GLU A 213 15.62 -0.79 10.12
N ASN A 214 15.86 0.48 10.46
CA ASN A 214 16.39 1.47 9.50
C ASN A 214 17.85 1.24 9.10
N ILE A 215 18.70 0.65 9.95
CA ILE A 215 20.11 0.36 9.60
C ILE A 215 20.24 -0.51 8.34
N GLY A 216 19.32 -1.47 8.14
CA GLY A 216 19.33 -2.34 6.97
C GLY A 216 19.03 -1.58 5.67
N PHE A 217 18.01 -0.71 5.71
CA PHE A 217 17.61 0.14 4.59
C PHE A 217 18.71 1.16 4.23
N VAL A 218 19.32 1.80 5.23
CA VAL A 218 20.39 2.79 5.02
C VAL A 218 21.65 2.14 4.46
N THR A 219 22.04 0.98 5.00
CA THR A 219 23.21 0.25 4.51
C THR A 219 23.00 -0.20 3.07
N GLY A 220 21.81 -0.71 2.74
CA GLY A 220 21.45 -1.11 1.38
C GLY A 220 21.49 0.06 0.39
N THR A 221 20.91 1.19 0.78
CA THR A 221 20.85 2.40 -0.05
C THR A 221 22.24 3.00 -0.29
N ALA A 222 23.08 3.08 0.74
CA ALA A 222 24.46 3.58 0.62
C ALA A 222 25.32 2.71 -0.31
N LEU A 223 25.22 1.38 -0.20
CA LEU A 223 25.90 0.44 -1.10
C LEU A 223 25.40 0.58 -2.55
N GLY A 224 24.09 0.69 -2.74
CA GLY A 224 23.49 0.88 -4.07
C GLY A 224 23.97 2.17 -4.74
N ALA A 225 24.00 3.28 -3.98
CA ALA A 225 24.50 4.56 -4.47
C ALA A 225 25.99 4.50 -4.84
N ALA A 226 26.82 3.84 -4.02
CA ALA A 226 28.24 3.68 -4.28
C ALA A 226 28.51 2.86 -5.56
N VAL A 227 27.80 1.74 -5.75
CA VAL A 227 27.92 0.90 -6.95
C VAL A 227 27.49 1.67 -8.20
N THR A 228 26.36 2.38 -8.13
CA THR A 228 25.84 3.19 -9.24
C THR A 228 26.80 4.32 -9.60
N GLY A 229 27.33 5.03 -8.60
CA GLY A 229 28.33 6.08 -8.78
C GLY A 229 29.61 5.54 -9.43
N ALA A 230 30.12 4.40 -8.96
CA ALA A 230 31.29 3.74 -9.53
C ALA A 230 31.07 3.34 -11.01
N LEU A 231 29.88 2.83 -11.35
CA LEU A 231 29.51 2.49 -12.71
C LEU A 231 29.45 3.73 -13.62
N VAL A 232 28.84 4.82 -13.16
CA VAL A 232 28.77 6.09 -13.90
C VAL A 232 30.17 6.64 -14.16
N VAL A 233 31.05 6.64 -13.15
CA VAL A 233 32.45 7.07 -13.30
C VAL A 233 33.19 6.17 -14.29
N PHE A 234 33.01 4.85 -14.20
CA PHE A 234 33.63 3.88 -15.11
C PHE A 234 33.19 4.09 -16.57
N VAL A 235 31.89 4.24 -16.82
CA VAL A 235 31.33 4.50 -18.16
C VAL A 235 31.83 5.84 -18.71
N ARG A 236 31.86 6.90 -17.89
CA ARG A 236 32.41 8.21 -18.29
C ARG A 236 33.89 8.15 -18.64
N ARG A 237 34.69 7.40 -17.89
CA ARG A 237 36.12 7.20 -18.19
C ARG A 237 36.31 6.42 -19.50
N ARG A 238 35.51 5.37 -19.72
CA ARG A 238 35.59 4.53 -20.93
C ARG A 238 35.15 5.24 -22.20
N THR A 239 34.13 6.10 -22.11
CA THR A 239 33.62 6.90 -23.25
C THR A 239 34.58 8.03 -23.62
N ARG A 240 35.24 8.66 -22.63
CA ARG A 240 36.29 9.67 -22.88
C ARG A 240 37.60 9.08 -23.43
N ALA A 241 37.85 7.79 -23.21
CA ALA A 241 39.06 7.11 -23.67
C ALA A 241 38.99 6.59 -25.12
N ARG A 242 37.91 6.84 -25.88
CA ARG A 242 37.88 6.51 -27.32
C ARG A 242 38.69 7.57 -28.09
N PRO A 243 39.84 7.23 -28.70
CA PRO A 243 40.58 8.17 -29.53
C PRO A 243 39.74 8.54 -30.75
N ALA A 244 39.70 9.82 -31.10
CA ALA A 244 39.13 10.28 -32.36
C ALA A 244 39.84 9.56 -33.52
N ALA A 245 39.08 8.86 -34.35
CA ALA A 245 39.61 8.22 -35.56
C ALA A 245 40.29 9.28 -36.44
N PRO A 246 41.51 9.03 -36.97
CA PRO A 246 42.23 10.03 -37.75
C PRO A 246 41.47 10.36 -39.03
N GLY A 247 41.26 11.67 -39.22
CA GLY A 247 40.40 12.25 -40.25
C GLY A 247 40.81 11.89 -41.68
N ARG A 248 39.80 11.47 -42.45
CA ARG A 248 39.83 11.42 -43.91
C ARG A 248 39.95 12.86 -44.45
N ARG A 249 41.09 13.23 -45.03
CA ARG A 249 41.32 14.55 -45.66
C ARG A 249 40.41 14.74 -46.88
N PRO A 250 39.60 15.82 -46.96
CA PRO A 250 38.95 16.22 -48.20
C PRO A 250 39.83 17.16 -49.04
N GLY A 251 39.58 17.14 -50.34
CA GLY A 251 40.38 17.67 -51.45
C GLY A 251 40.92 19.10 -51.32
N GLY A 252 42.19 19.25 -51.70
CA GLY A 252 42.80 20.54 -52.00
C GLY A 252 42.36 21.03 -53.38
N VAL A 253 41.54 22.08 -53.41
CA VAL A 253 41.28 22.89 -54.60
C VAL A 253 42.46 23.84 -54.79
N ARG A 254 43.15 23.77 -55.93
CA ARG A 254 44.15 24.77 -56.35
C ARG A 254 43.49 25.84 -57.25
N PRO A 255 43.78 27.13 -57.05
CA PRO A 255 43.14 28.22 -57.80
C PRO A 255 43.79 28.45 -59.17
N ARG A 256 42.96 28.95 -60.09
CA ARG A 256 43.28 29.48 -61.43
C ARG A 256 44.39 30.53 -61.39
N ARG A 257 45.34 30.45 -62.33
CA ARG A 257 46.09 31.61 -62.83
C ARG A 257 45.59 31.96 -64.23
N ARG A 258 45.24 33.25 -64.41
CA ARG A 258 45.08 33.92 -65.70
C ARG A 258 46.47 34.29 -66.23
N THR A 259 46.67 34.03 -67.52
CA THR A 259 47.32 34.79 -68.61
C THR A 259 48.01 33.82 -69.53
#